data_AF-A0A9D0VDZ4-F1
#
_entry.id   AF-A0A9D0VDZ4-F1
#
_cell.length_a   1.000
_cell.length_b   1.000
_cell.length_c   1.000
_cell.angle_alpha   90.00
_cell.angle_beta   90.00
_cell.angle_gamma   90.00
#
_symmetry.space_group_name_H-M   'P 1'
#
loop_
_entity.id
_entity.type
_entity.pdbx_description
1 polymer ?
#
loop_
_entity_poly.entity_id
_entity_poly.type
_entity_poly.pdbx_seq_one_letter_code
_entity_poly.pdbx_strand_id
1 'polypeptide(L)'
;MRTSLITLVAIGCSTHTTIDDKSEPCTSEIPYDGIDQDCDGVDLADVDGDGVDALQAGGADCDDEDASIFPAASEVPYDGIDQDCSGSDLVDVDGDGVRGEPAGGDDCDDEAASTYPGAFDLVGDGVDQDCDGVDGVDADGDGHASTESGGADCRDDDDAIFPGAEDAPYDGIDSDCDRLCDYDADGDGFVLDGHVVEDNRGCDADPTPNEISYAYDCDDTNAAATDNFLRNTVPAAGDVGVFNLSPIRAQLSREEPGATLVVTDPRGVVVPGTTTWLGRDLAFTPSSFLDPLTTFQADLSWSCGSETWSFESADIDDPVDPVTLDGSTYSIDLTSGTWIEPPGVGPLIPLLIGDLEWLMGVETVNAQTIDWLQAPGDGLGGQDLCAETNALPAADFSNNPLFSIGPADINLDVLGVLTVLEGAFMGGTIRGDYGALEGLSVSGTLDTRPWVDAIVPGGSDDSVCVLFATFGVSCDPCADGSGTYCLDVVVDSFDAPLIPGVSMVPRSSAEIAADPTCSP
;
A
#
# COMPACT_ATOMS: atom_id res chain seq x y z
N MET A 1 -69.76 78.12 73.13
CA MET A 1 -68.96 78.40 71.91
C MET A 1 -67.66 79.07 72.35
N ARG A 2 -66.52 78.46 71.97
CA ARG A 2 -65.11 78.93 72.07
C ARG A 2 -64.58 79.47 73.42
N THR A 3 -63.43 78.93 73.86
CA THR A 3 -62.10 79.61 74.03
C THR A 3 -61.31 79.12 75.26
N SER A 4 -60.04 78.75 75.03
CA SER A 4 -58.82 78.68 75.88
C SER A 4 -58.82 78.22 77.34
N LEU A 5 -57.90 77.31 77.68
CA LEU A 5 -56.59 77.61 78.31
C LEU A 5 -55.74 76.32 78.36
N ILE A 6 -54.59 76.31 77.67
CA ILE A 6 -53.51 75.32 77.84
C ILE A 6 -52.53 75.91 78.85
N THR A 7 -52.30 75.20 79.94
CA THR A 7 -51.31 75.53 80.96
C THR A 7 -49.93 75.13 80.46
N LEU A 8 -49.10 76.15 80.21
CA LEU A 8 -47.67 76.05 79.95
C LEU A 8 -46.96 75.86 81.30
N VAL A 9 -46.40 74.68 81.57
CA VAL A 9 -45.36 74.52 82.61
C VAL A 9 -44.03 74.69 81.90
N ALA A 10 -43.47 75.89 82.01
CA ALA A 10 -42.12 76.20 81.63
C ALA A 10 -41.16 75.57 82.66
N ILE A 11 -40.40 74.56 82.25
CA ILE A 11 -39.09 74.27 82.83
C ILE A 11 -38.10 74.78 81.79
N GLY A 12 -37.51 75.94 82.08
CA GLY A 12 -36.55 76.59 81.20
C GLY A 12 -35.22 75.86 81.23
N CYS A 13 -34.68 75.54 80.06
CA CYS A 13 -33.23 75.46 79.91
C CYS A 13 -32.77 76.84 79.44
N SER A 14 -32.14 77.55 80.36
CA SER A 14 -31.61 78.90 80.18
C SER A 14 -30.35 78.82 79.33
N THR A 15 -30.12 79.82 78.50
CA THR A 15 -28.87 80.03 77.77
C THR A 15 -27.67 79.94 78.72
N HIS A 16 -26.81 78.93 78.58
CA HIS A 16 -25.48 78.90 79.19
C HIS A 16 -24.43 78.68 78.11
N THR A 17 -23.87 79.80 77.66
CA THR A 17 -22.51 79.83 77.13
C THR A 17 -21.58 79.88 78.34
N THR A 18 -20.65 78.93 78.39
CA THR A 18 -19.49 78.75 79.28
C THR A 18 -19.65 77.96 80.60
N ILE A 19 -19.12 76.72 80.52
CA ILE A 19 -18.23 75.98 81.45
C ILE A 19 -18.81 75.40 82.77
N ASP A 20 -18.66 74.08 82.87
CA ASP A 20 -18.49 73.26 84.09
C ASP A 20 -19.69 73.15 85.03
N ASP A 21 -20.66 72.32 84.65
CA ASP A 21 -21.59 71.72 85.61
C ASP A 21 -21.57 70.19 85.47
N LYS A 22 -20.54 69.56 86.07
CA LYS A 22 -20.46 68.11 86.32
C LYS A 22 -21.52 67.61 87.32
N SER A 23 -22.77 68.08 87.24
CA SER A 23 -23.83 67.71 88.18
C SER A 23 -25.01 66.96 87.58
N GLU A 24 -25.03 66.71 86.27
CA GLU A 24 -25.86 65.67 85.66
C GLU A 24 -25.01 64.41 85.43
N PRO A 25 -25.54 63.19 85.65
CA PRO A 25 -24.73 61.99 85.51
C PRO A 25 -24.20 61.86 84.09
N CYS A 26 -22.88 61.81 83.91
CA CYS A 26 -22.24 61.41 82.66
C CYS A 26 -22.84 60.07 82.24
N THR A 27 -23.68 60.10 81.21
CA THR A 27 -24.21 58.87 80.59
C THR A 27 -23.21 58.39 79.56
N SER A 28 -23.27 57.10 79.21
CA SER A 28 -22.56 56.59 78.03
C SER A 28 -22.91 57.44 76.82
N GLU A 29 -21.94 57.76 75.98
CA GLU A 29 -22.21 58.47 74.74
C GLU A 29 -23.18 57.69 73.86
N ILE A 30 -24.02 58.42 73.14
CA ILE A 30 -24.83 57.89 72.04
C ILE A 30 -24.18 58.41 70.77
N PRO A 31 -23.56 57.54 69.95
CA PRO A 31 -22.85 57.97 68.74
C PRO A 31 -23.73 58.77 67.78
N TYR A 32 -23.13 59.79 67.17
CA TYR A 32 -23.64 60.58 66.04
C TYR A 32 -24.97 61.33 66.27
N ASP A 33 -25.36 61.61 67.51
CA ASP A 33 -26.58 62.41 67.79
C ASP A 33 -26.30 63.93 67.88
N GLY A 34 -25.03 64.32 67.76
CA GLY A 34 -24.56 65.70 67.83
C GLY A 34 -24.57 66.31 69.23
N ILE A 35 -24.69 65.47 70.27
CA ILE A 35 -24.73 65.87 71.67
C ILE A 35 -23.56 65.22 72.40
N ASP A 36 -22.64 66.04 72.92
CA ASP A 36 -21.59 65.59 73.85
C ASP A 36 -22.24 65.23 75.22
N GLN A 37 -22.55 63.94 75.44
CA GLN A 37 -23.24 63.49 76.67
C GLN A 37 -22.29 63.21 77.84
N ASP A 38 -21.00 62.97 77.60
CA ASP A 38 -20.01 62.70 78.63
C ASP A 38 -19.14 63.91 79.01
N CYS A 39 -19.30 65.01 78.27
CA CYS A 39 -18.67 66.32 78.42
C CYS A 39 -17.15 66.33 78.17
N ASP A 40 -16.64 65.46 77.30
CA ASP A 40 -15.23 65.44 76.92
C ASP A 40 -14.87 66.47 75.82
N GLY A 41 -15.88 67.06 75.19
CA GLY A 41 -15.78 68.12 74.19
C GLY A 41 -15.96 67.68 72.75
N VAL A 42 -16.21 66.40 72.48
CA VAL A 42 -16.61 65.87 71.16
C VAL A 42 -17.86 64.99 71.29
N ASP A 43 -18.43 64.57 70.16
CA ASP A 43 -19.45 63.52 70.10
C ASP A 43 -18.73 62.26 69.58
N LEU A 44 -19.10 61.05 70.05
CA LEU A 44 -18.46 59.82 69.61
C LEU A 44 -18.66 59.63 68.10
N ALA A 45 -17.58 59.84 67.34
CA ALA A 45 -17.57 59.78 65.90
C ALA A 45 -16.83 58.55 65.34
N ASP A 46 -16.08 57.85 66.19
CA ASP A 46 -15.28 56.63 65.91
C ASP A 46 -15.65 55.62 67.02
N VAL A 47 -16.58 54.70 66.71
CA VAL A 47 -17.18 53.78 67.68
C VAL A 47 -16.30 52.55 67.96
N ASP A 48 -15.54 52.08 66.97
CA ASP A 48 -14.72 50.87 67.09
C ASP A 48 -13.25 51.15 67.47
N GLY A 49 -12.80 52.40 67.37
CA GLY A 49 -11.52 52.90 67.83
C GLY A 49 -10.36 52.69 66.85
N ASP A 50 -10.62 52.60 65.55
CA ASP A 50 -9.61 52.47 64.50
C ASP A 50 -8.86 53.80 64.22
N GLY A 51 -9.43 54.93 64.63
CA GLY A 51 -8.92 56.28 64.45
C GLY A 51 -9.45 57.04 63.22
N VAL A 52 -10.52 56.57 62.58
CA VAL A 52 -11.20 57.19 61.43
C VAL A 52 -12.67 57.44 61.79
N ASP A 53 -13.14 58.69 61.63
CA ASP A 53 -14.55 58.98 61.94
C ASP A 53 -15.51 58.30 60.93
N ALA A 54 -16.68 57.88 61.41
CA ALA A 54 -17.80 57.32 60.65
C ALA A 54 -18.22 58.19 59.46
N LEU A 55 -18.67 57.57 58.37
CA LEU A 55 -19.32 58.27 57.25
C LEU A 55 -20.50 59.15 57.70
N GLN A 56 -21.30 58.73 58.69
CA GLN A 56 -22.43 59.51 59.21
C GLN A 56 -21.98 60.76 60.00
N ALA A 57 -20.80 60.73 60.60
CA ALA A 57 -20.15 61.87 61.25
C ALA A 57 -19.40 62.78 60.27
N GLY A 58 -19.32 62.38 58.99
CA GLY A 58 -18.62 63.12 57.93
C GLY A 58 -17.15 62.74 57.76
N GLY A 59 -16.73 61.62 58.35
CA GLY A 59 -15.44 61.00 58.08
C GLY A 59 -15.50 60.06 56.87
N ALA A 60 -14.66 59.02 56.89
CA ALA A 60 -14.43 58.15 55.74
C ALA A 60 -14.54 56.65 56.07
N ASP A 61 -14.84 56.29 57.32
CA ASP A 61 -15.06 54.91 57.72
C ASP A 61 -16.44 54.42 57.27
N CYS A 62 -16.42 53.35 56.46
CA CYS A 62 -17.59 52.72 55.87
C CYS A 62 -18.27 51.69 56.78
N ASP A 63 -17.61 51.19 57.83
CA ASP A 63 -18.18 50.31 58.86
C ASP A 63 -17.63 50.61 60.26
N ASP A 64 -18.13 51.70 60.86
CA ASP A 64 -17.72 52.22 62.18
C ASP A 64 -18.03 51.28 63.37
N GLU A 65 -18.50 50.06 63.12
CA GLU A 65 -18.64 49.00 64.13
C GLU A 65 -17.51 47.94 64.06
N ASP A 66 -16.62 48.00 63.07
CA ASP A 66 -15.52 47.04 62.83
C ASP A 66 -14.18 47.71 62.48
N ALA A 67 -13.29 47.80 63.48
CA ALA A 67 -11.98 48.45 63.35
C ALA A 67 -10.99 47.78 62.35
N SER A 68 -11.41 46.75 61.62
CA SER A 68 -10.67 46.17 60.50
C SER A 68 -11.10 46.69 59.13
N ILE A 69 -12.17 47.49 59.05
CA ILE A 69 -12.73 48.07 57.83
C ILE A 69 -12.56 49.59 57.91
N PHE A 70 -11.63 50.15 57.15
CA PHE A 70 -11.33 51.59 57.13
C PHE A 70 -10.46 51.96 55.92
N PRO A 71 -10.37 53.25 55.49
CA PRO A 71 -9.66 53.71 54.29
C PRO A 71 -8.18 53.30 54.07
N ALA A 72 -7.54 52.69 55.05
CA ALA A 72 -6.16 52.21 54.96
C ALA A 72 -6.00 50.76 55.45
N ALA A 73 -7.11 50.03 55.57
CA ALA A 73 -7.12 48.60 55.77
C ALA A 73 -6.49 47.89 54.56
N SER A 74 -6.03 46.66 54.77
CA SER A 74 -5.60 45.81 53.65
C SER A 74 -6.81 45.05 53.15
N GLU A 75 -7.04 45.14 51.84
CA GLU A 75 -8.13 44.41 51.21
C GLU A 75 -7.87 42.91 51.21
N VAL A 76 -8.93 42.13 51.45
CA VAL A 76 -8.96 40.68 51.26
C VAL A 76 -9.79 40.42 50.00
N PRO A 77 -9.15 40.07 48.88
CA PRO A 77 -9.88 39.87 47.63
C PRO A 77 -11.00 38.83 47.78
N TYR A 78 -12.13 39.11 47.14
CA TYR A 78 -13.23 38.17 46.91
C TYR A 78 -14.03 37.72 48.13
N ASP A 79 -13.90 38.39 49.27
CA ASP A 79 -14.70 38.07 50.45
C ASP A 79 -16.04 38.84 50.53
N GLY A 80 -16.26 39.75 49.56
CA GLY A 80 -17.45 40.56 49.40
C GLY A 80 -17.53 41.76 50.35
N ILE A 81 -16.45 42.05 51.08
CA ILE A 81 -16.33 43.17 52.01
C ILE A 81 -15.34 44.17 51.41
N ASP A 82 -15.69 45.45 51.42
CA ASP A 82 -14.82 46.56 51.02
C ASP A 82 -14.04 47.02 52.27
N GLN A 83 -12.93 46.35 52.60
CA GLN A 83 -12.22 46.64 53.86
C GLN A 83 -11.55 48.01 53.82
N ASP A 84 -11.03 48.43 52.67
CA ASP A 84 -10.34 49.70 52.51
C ASP A 84 -11.27 50.87 52.16
N CYS A 85 -12.59 50.66 52.22
CA CYS A 85 -13.62 51.65 51.93
C CYS A 85 -13.39 52.40 50.59
N SER A 86 -12.79 51.74 49.60
CA SER A 86 -12.53 52.31 48.27
C SER A 86 -13.77 52.30 47.37
N GLY A 87 -14.83 51.61 47.80
CA GLY A 87 -16.16 51.58 47.20
C GLY A 87 -16.62 50.21 46.74
N SER A 88 -15.75 49.19 46.79
CA SER A 88 -16.03 47.79 46.47
C SER A 88 -14.86 46.90 46.84
N ASP A 89 -15.16 45.64 47.18
CA ASP A 89 -14.18 44.54 47.28
C ASP A 89 -13.25 44.46 46.04
N LEU A 90 -11.99 44.09 46.27
CA LEU A 90 -10.99 43.89 45.23
C LEU A 90 -11.27 42.59 44.48
N VAL A 91 -11.60 42.73 43.19
CA VAL A 91 -11.99 41.60 42.32
C VAL A 91 -11.12 41.47 41.06
N ASP A 92 -10.04 42.24 40.99
CA ASP A 92 -9.03 42.31 39.92
C ASP A 92 -7.68 42.50 40.65
N VAL A 93 -7.04 41.38 41.02
CA VAL A 93 -5.89 41.42 41.96
C VAL A 93 -4.61 41.86 41.26
N ASP A 94 -4.42 41.54 39.99
CA ASP A 94 -3.22 41.90 39.23
C ASP A 94 -3.32 43.24 38.48
N GLY A 95 -4.53 43.78 38.32
CA GLY A 95 -4.81 45.11 37.79
C GLY A 95 -4.82 45.20 36.26
N ASP A 96 -5.10 44.12 35.54
CA ASP A 96 -5.22 44.14 34.09
C ASP A 96 -6.57 44.66 33.56
N GLY A 97 -7.55 44.79 34.46
CA GLY A 97 -8.89 45.32 34.17
C GLY A 97 -9.94 44.26 33.85
N VAL A 98 -9.60 42.98 33.93
CA VAL A 98 -10.53 41.85 33.93
C VAL A 98 -10.74 41.40 35.37
N ARG A 99 -11.89 40.77 35.63
CA ARG A 99 -12.21 40.25 36.95
C ARG A 99 -11.83 38.78 37.00
N GLY A 100 -11.16 38.34 38.07
CA GLY A 100 -10.88 36.93 38.27
C GLY A 100 -12.09 36.02 38.37
N GLU A 101 -11.89 34.76 38.00
CA GLU A 101 -12.86 33.67 38.11
C GLU A 101 -13.57 33.59 39.49
N PRO A 102 -12.90 33.80 40.65
CA PRO A 102 -13.55 33.73 41.96
C PRO A 102 -14.71 34.72 42.15
N ALA A 103 -14.70 35.86 41.46
CA ALA A 103 -15.78 36.84 41.44
C ALA A 103 -16.71 36.70 40.21
N GLY A 104 -16.57 35.61 39.45
CA GLY A 104 -17.36 35.30 38.25
C GLY A 104 -17.02 36.20 37.06
N GLY A 105 -15.77 36.65 36.95
CA GLY A 105 -15.25 37.19 35.70
C GLY A 105 -14.57 36.10 34.86
N ASP A 106 -13.91 36.54 33.78
CA ASP A 106 -13.41 35.68 32.70
C ASP A 106 -11.87 35.52 32.75
N ASP A 107 -11.20 36.06 33.77
CA ASP A 107 -9.76 35.89 33.97
C ASP A 107 -9.45 34.58 34.72
N CYS A 108 -8.65 33.74 34.05
CA CYS A 108 -8.26 32.40 34.47
C CYS A 108 -7.02 32.36 35.37
N ASP A 109 -6.24 33.45 35.48
CA ASP A 109 -5.13 33.62 36.42
C ASP A 109 -5.00 35.07 36.90
N ASP A 110 -5.88 35.47 37.82
CA ASP A 110 -5.97 36.82 38.40
C ASP A 110 -4.77 37.24 39.29
N GLU A 111 -3.71 36.41 39.35
CA GLU A 111 -2.42 36.82 39.91
C GLU A 111 -1.42 37.29 38.83
N ALA A 112 -1.78 37.22 37.54
CA ALA A 112 -0.91 37.43 36.40
C ALA A 112 -1.53 38.29 35.29
N ALA A 113 -1.26 39.61 35.33
CA ALA A 113 -1.78 40.61 34.40
C ALA A 113 -1.43 40.44 32.89
N SER A 114 -0.73 39.35 32.54
CA SER A 114 -0.50 38.90 31.17
C SER A 114 -1.47 37.83 30.70
N THR A 115 -2.33 37.34 31.58
CA THR A 115 -3.23 36.22 31.38
C THR A 115 -4.66 36.73 31.51
N TYR A 116 -5.35 36.92 30.39
CA TYR A 116 -6.72 37.45 30.34
C TYR A 116 -7.35 37.24 28.97
N PRO A 117 -8.69 37.24 28.87
CA PRO A 117 -9.42 37.19 27.59
C PRO A 117 -8.84 38.07 26.48
N GLY A 118 -8.28 37.43 25.45
CA GLY A 118 -7.67 38.09 24.29
C GLY A 118 -6.23 38.59 24.49
N ALA A 119 -5.52 38.08 25.50
CA ALA A 119 -4.07 38.20 25.60
C ALA A 119 -3.36 37.50 24.41
N PHE A 120 -2.04 37.66 24.32
CA PHE A 120 -1.27 36.92 23.31
C PHE A 120 -0.86 35.57 23.89
N ASP A 121 -1.30 34.48 23.26
CA ASP A 121 -0.99 33.13 23.70
C ASP A 121 0.16 32.48 22.91
N LEU A 122 1.17 31.99 23.64
CA LEU A 122 2.34 31.32 23.09
C LEU A 122 2.21 29.81 23.29
N VAL A 123 2.10 29.07 22.18
CA VAL A 123 1.99 27.61 22.25
C VAL A 123 3.10 26.95 23.07
N GLY A 124 2.72 25.93 23.82
CA GLY A 124 3.59 24.90 24.36
C GLY A 124 4.39 25.33 25.58
N ASP A 125 4.06 26.48 26.18
CA ASP A 125 4.53 26.83 27.52
C ASP A 125 3.62 26.27 28.63
N GLY A 126 2.46 25.72 28.25
CA GLY A 126 1.51 25.06 29.13
C GLY A 126 0.60 26.03 29.89
N VAL A 127 0.56 27.29 29.50
CA VAL A 127 -0.28 28.32 30.10
C VAL A 127 -1.21 28.88 29.02
N ASP A 128 -2.50 28.81 29.28
CA ASP A 128 -3.55 29.43 28.47
C ASP A 128 -3.59 30.92 28.83
N GLN A 129 -2.89 31.74 28.04
CA GLN A 129 -2.76 33.17 28.31
C GLN A 129 -4.07 33.93 28.05
N ASP A 130 -4.87 33.50 27.08
CA ASP A 130 -6.04 34.26 26.65
C ASP A 130 -7.37 33.69 27.16
N CYS A 131 -7.29 32.71 28.05
CA CYS A 131 -8.38 32.08 28.77
C CYS A 131 -9.45 31.47 27.86
N ASP A 132 -9.06 30.99 26.68
CA ASP A 132 -9.96 30.36 25.71
C ASP A 132 -10.10 28.84 25.89
N GLY A 133 -9.24 28.24 26.74
CA GLY A 133 -9.21 26.82 27.06
C GLY A 133 -8.15 26.00 26.31
N VAL A 134 -7.35 26.64 25.45
CA VAL A 134 -6.27 26.05 24.65
C VAL A 134 -4.95 26.74 25.00
N ASP A 135 -3.82 26.04 24.79
CA ASP A 135 -2.48 26.64 24.88
C ASP A 135 -2.03 26.91 23.43
N GLY A 136 -2.11 28.17 23.00
CA GLY A 136 -1.83 28.64 21.64
C GLY A 136 -3.03 29.36 20.99
N VAL A 137 -2.91 29.69 19.71
CA VAL A 137 -4.01 30.38 18.98
C VAL A 137 -4.97 29.33 18.42
N ASP A 138 -6.24 29.37 18.83
CA ASP A 138 -7.37 28.60 18.28
C ASP A 138 -8.45 29.57 17.76
N ALA A 139 -8.39 29.91 16.47
CA ALA A 139 -9.23 30.99 15.91
C ALA A 139 -10.63 30.53 15.45
N ASP A 140 -10.86 29.24 15.23
CA ASP A 140 -12.17 28.68 14.86
C ASP A 140 -12.91 27.98 16.01
N GLY A 141 -12.23 27.69 17.11
CA GLY A 141 -12.79 27.17 18.35
C GLY A 141 -13.04 25.66 18.35
N ASP A 142 -12.26 24.90 17.58
CA ASP A 142 -12.30 23.43 17.52
C ASP A 142 -11.59 22.75 18.72
N GLY A 143 -10.83 23.53 19.51
CA GLY A 143 -10.03 23.07 20.65
C GLY A 143 -8.60 22.67 20.31
N HIS A 144 -8.09 23.03 19.13
CA HIS A 144 -6.76 22.70 18.64
C HIS A 144 -6.00 23.95 18.18
N ALA A 145 -4.88 24.25 18.83
CA ALA A 145 -4.07 25.40 18.44
C ALA A 145 -3.47 25.25 17.02
N SER A 146 -3.46 26.36 16.29
CA SER A 146 -2.88 26.54 14.97
C SER A 146 -1.42 26.11 14.87
N THR A 147 -1.05 25.59 13.71
CA THR A 147 0.35 25.32 13.36
C THR A 147 1.24 26.56 13.35
N GLU A 148 0.68 27.76 13.11
CA GLU A 148 1.44 29.03 13.14
C GLU A 148 1.84 29.43 14.56
N SER A 149 0.95 29.20 15.54
CA SER A 149 1.33 29.29 16.96
C SER A 149 2.23 28.13 17.36
N GLY A 150 2.13 26.98 16.69
CA GLY A 150 2.97 25.78 16.82
C GLY A 150 2.24 24.58 17.43
N GLY A 151 0.91 24.59 17.38
CA GLY A 151 0.05 23.44 17.63
C GLY A 151 -0.04 22.52 16.41
N ALA A 152 -1.13 21.77 16.32
CA ALA A 152 -1.30 20.70 15.32
C ALA A 152 -2.41 20.97 14.31
N ASP A 153 -3.21 22.02 14.50
CA ASP A 153 -4.26 22.36 13.55
C ASP A 153 -3.69 23.05 12.29
N CYS A 154 -3.95 22.42 11.17
CA CYS A 154 -3.50 22.81 9.84
C CYS A 154 -4.38 23.89 9.21
N ARG A 155 -5.58 24.15 9.75
CA ARG A 155 -6.64 24.98 9.17
C ARG A 155 -7.45 25.72 10.24
N ASP A 156 -6.76 26.61 10.95
CA ASP A 156 -7.25 27.47 12.05
C ASP A 156 -8.33 28.51 11.67
N ASP A 157 -8.96 28.35 10.52
CA ASP A 157 -10.11 29.13 10.08
C ASP A 157 -11.34 28.26 9.74
N ASP A 158 -11.30 26.95 10.00
CA ASP A 158 -12.33 25.96 9.68
C ASP A 158 -12.43 24.84 10.74
N ASP A 159 -13.44 24.96 11.63
CA ASP A 159 -13.71 24.05 12.75
C ASP A 159 -13.98 22.57 12.38
N ALA A 160 -14.05 22.26 11.09
CA ALA A 160 -14.19 20.91 10.57
C ALA A 160 -12.85 20.23 10.24
N ILE A 161 -11.73 20.96 10.22
CA ILE A 161 -10.40 20.45 9.87
C ILE A 161 -9.51 20.56 11.10
N PHE A 162 -9.17 19.43 11.70
CA PHE A 162 -8.46 19.40 12.97
C PHE A 162 -7.82 18.04 13.25
N PRO A 163 -6.80 17.95 14.11
CA PRO A 163 -6.18 16.69 14.50
C PRO A 163 -7.17 15.61 14.96
N GLY A 164 -7.37 14.59 14.12
CA GLY A 164 -8.28 13.48 14.39
C GLY A 164 -9.74 13.68 13.97
N ALA A 165 -10.02 14.64 13.09
CA ALA A 165 -11.29 14.71 12.37
C ALA A 165 -11.51 13.46 11.49
N GLU A 166 -12.74 13.27 10.97
CA GLU A 166 -13.00 12.23 9.97
C GLU A 166 -12.54 12.74 8.61
N ASP A 167 -11.49 12.14 8.04
CA ASP A 167 -11.03 12.49 6.71
C ASP A 167 -11.79 11.71 5.63
N ALA A 168 -12.31 12.44 4.63
CA ALA A 168 -13.15 11.87 3.59
C ALA A 168 -12.31 11.53 2.35
N PRO A 169 -12.39 10.29 1.83
CA PRO A 169 -11.54 9.91 0.73
C PRO A 169 -11.85 10.71 -0.54
N TYR A 170 -10.79 11.09 -1.27
CA TYR A 170 -10.80 11.76 -2.58
C TYR A 170 -11.39 13.17 -2.67
N ASP A 171 -11.66 13.87 -1.56
CA ASP A 171 -12.09 15.27 -1.64
C ASP A 171 -10.91 16.26 -1.78
N GLY A 172 -9.68 15.78 -1.54
CA GLY A 172 -8.44 16.54 -1.65
C GLY A 172 -8.20 17.48 -0.47
N ILE A 173 -8.93 17.29 0.63
CA ILE A 173 -8.75 17.96 1.90
C ILE A 173 -8.00 16.97 2.82
N ASP A 174 -7.13 17.49 3.68
CA ASP A 174 -6.52 16.72 4.78
C ASP A 174 -7.28 17.17 6.03
N SER A 175 -8.42 16.51 6.30
CA SER A 175 -9.33 16.96 7.34
C SER A 175 -8.80 16.69 8.74
N ASP A 176 -7.94 15.68 8.90
CA ASP A 176 -7.43 15.24 10.20
C ASP A 176 -6.00 15.71 10.53
N CYS A 177 -5.43 16.54 9.65
CA CYS A 177 -4.11 17.16 9.75
C CYS A 177 -2.96 16.15 9.94
N ASP A 178 -3.12 14.90 9.48
CA ASP A 178 -2.09 13.87 9.59
C ASP A 178 -1.08 13.89 8.41
N ARG A 179 -1.32 14.79 7.43
CA ARG A 179 -0.56 14.99 6.18
C ARG A 179 -0.78 13.91 5.14
N LEU A 180 -1.84 13.12 5.27
CA LEU A 180 -2.33 12.16 4.29
C LEU A 180 -3.71 12.64 3.86
N CYS A 181 -3.76 13.29 2.72
CA CYS A 181 -5.01 13.51 2.00
C CYS A 181 -5.46 12.13 1.53
N ASP A 182 -6.54 11.58 2.08
CA ASP A 182 -7.00 10.19 1.92
C ASP A 182 -7.26 9.81 0.44
N TYR A 183 -6.18 9.46 -0.26
CA TYR A 183 -6.15 8.88 -1.60
C TYR A 183 -5.82 7.38 -1.56
N ASP A 184 -5.92 6.75 -0.38
CA ASP A 184 -5.66 5.32 -0.08
C ASP A 184 -6.80 4.79 0.79
N ALA A 185 -7.99 4.68 0.19
CA ALA A 185 -9.24 4.50 0.95
C ALA A 185 -9.39 3.09 1.54
N ASP A 186 -8.55 2.13 1.14
CA ASP A 186 -8.49 0.80 1.72
C ASP A 186 -7.25 0.52 2.60
N GLY A 187 -6.30 1.46 2.65
CA GLY A 187 -5.16 1.49 3.55
C GLY A 187 -4.08 0.46 3.22
N ASP A 188 -3.94 0.08 1.95
CA ASP A 188 -2.95 -0.90 1.49
C ASP A 188 -1.60 -0.27 1.07
N GLY A 189 -1.55 1.06 1.02
CA GLY A 189 -0.36 1.84 0.68
C GLY A 189 -0.22 2.18 -0.82
N PHE A 190 -1.27 1.97 -1.63
CA PHE A 190 -1.31 2.27 -3.06
C PHE A 190 -2.43 3.28 -3.37
N VAL A 191 -2.25 4.13 -4.38
CA VAL A 191 -3.22 5.20 -4.73
C VAL A 191 -3.77 5.04 -6.14
N LEU A 192 -5.03 5.45 -6.40
CA LEU A 192 -5.70 5.25 -7.69
C LEU A 192 -4.99 5.95 -8.89
N ASP A 193 -4.77 5.22 -10.02
CA ASP A 193 -4.13 5.78 -11.22
C ASP A 193 -4.88 7.01 -11.78
N GLY A 194 -4.13 8.09 -12.05
CA GLY A 194 -4.66 9.39 -12.49
C GLY A 194 -4.81 10.45 -11.39
N HIS A 195 -4.70 10.07 -10.11
CA HIS A 195 -4.55 11.01 -8.99
C HIS A 195 -3.07 11.33 -8.77
N VAL A 196 -2.42 11.85 -9.81
CA VAL A 196 -1.04 12.33 -9.70
C VAL A 196 -1.05 13.61 -8.87
N VAL A 197 -0.66 13.50 -7.60
CA VAL A 197 -0.26 14.65 -6.81
C VAL A 197 1.13 15.08 -7.33
N GLU A 198 1.18 15.73 -8.51
CA GLU A 198 2.44 16.22 -9.13
C GLU A 198 3.15 17.28 -8.26
N ASP A 199 2.51 17.73 -7.20
CA ASP A 199 3.08 18.58 -6.20
C ASP A 199 2.23 18.41 -4.96
N ASN A 200 2.84 18.50 -3.78
CA ASN A 200 2.16 18.59 -2.48
C ASN A 200 1.33 19.89 -2.34
N ARG A 201 0.78 20.41 -3.45
CA ARG A 201 -0.05 21.61 -3.61
C ARG A 201 -1.53 21.28 -3.77
N GLY A 202 -1.91 20.01 -3.71
CA GLY A 202 -3.31 19.57 -3.75
C GLY A 202 -3.98 19.60 -2.38
N CYS A 203 -3.20 19.42 -1.32
CA CYS A 203 -3.66 19.40 0.06
C CYS A 203 -3.32 20.76 0.66
N ASP A 204 -4.21 21.25 1.49
CA ASP A 204 -4.11 22.61 1.97
C ASP A 204 -2.85 22.80 2.85
N ALA A 205 -1.85 23.44 2.25
CA ALA A 205 -0.70 24.10 2.87
C ALA A 205 0.28 23.27 3.75
N ASP A 206 1.20 22.51 3.13
CA ASP A 206 2.59 22.41 3.63
C ASP A 206 3.62 22.36 2.45
N PRO A 207 4.58 23.31 2.38
CA PRO A 207 5.52 23.45 1.26
C PRO A 207 6.70 22.47 1.24
N THR A 208 6.69 21.36 1.97
CA THR A 208 7.81 20.40 1.95
C THR A 208 7.56 19.21 0.99
N PRO A 209 8.28 19.14 -0.15
CA PRO A 209 8.14 18.02 -1.07
C PRO A 209 8.96 16.84 -0.54
N ASN A 210 8.28 15.81 -0.02
CA ASN A 210 8.91 14.51 0.17
C ASN A 210 8.41 13.53 -0.90
N GLU A 211 9.40 12.87 -1.48
CA GLU A 211 9.31 11.95 -2.61
C GLU A 211 8.72 10.62 -2.11
N ILE A 212 7.41 10.42 -2.26
CA ILE A 212 6.78 9.10 -2.05
C ILE A 212 6.79 8.37 -3.39
N SER A 213 7.34 7.16 -3.38
CA SER A 213 7.39 6.26 -4.54
C SER A 213 5.98 5.73 -4.83
N TYR A 214 5.29 6.35 -5.78
CA TYR A 214 3.94 5.98 -6.21
C TYR A 214 3.91 4.56 -6.79
N ALA A 215 3.24 3.66 -6.10
CA ALA A 215 2.74 2.44 -6.70
C ALA A 215 1.22 2.61 -6.86
N TYR A 216 0.69 2.20 -8.01
CA TYR A 216 -0.64 2.57 -8.47
C TYR A 216 -1.67 1.48 -8.17
N ASP A 217 -2.80 1.83 -7.60
CA ASP A 217 -3.96 0.93 -7.48
C ASP A 217 -4.96 1.20 -8.62
N CYS A 218 -5.59 0.15 -9.10
CA CYS A 218 -6.69 0.21 -10.05
C CYS A 218 -8.07 0.21 -9.36
N ASP A 219 -8.17 -0.22 -8.10
CA ASP A 219 -9.39 -0.26 -7.28
C ASP A 219 -9.07 -0.06 -5.80
N ASP A 220 -8.88 1.21 -5.46
CA ASP A 220 -8.53 1.79 -4.15
C ASP A 220 -9.67 1.69 -3.12
N THR A 221 -10.63 0.80 -3.35
CA THR A 221 -11.65 0.40 -2.36
C THR A 221 -11.50 -1.05 -1.93
N ASN A 222 -10.44 -1.71 -2.41
CA ASN A 222 -10.22 -3.13 -2.30
C ASN A 222 -8.71 -3.44 -2.30
N ALA A 223 -8.15 -3.59 -1.10
CA ALA A 223 -6.74 -3.93 -0.84
C ALA A 223 -6.20 -5.23 -1.50
N ALA A 224 -7.04 -5.95 -2.25
CA ALA A 224 -6.63 -7.10 -3.08
C ALA A 224 -6.46 -6.75 -4.56
N ALA A 225 -6.93 -5.59 -5.01
CA ALA A 225 -6.58 -5.00 -6.28
C ALA A 225 -5.11 -4.58 -6.20
N THR A 226 -4.33 -4.94 -7.21
CA THR A 226 -2.89 -4.71 -7.17
C THR A 226 -2.48 -4.29 -8.58
N ASP A 227 -1.47 -3.41 -8.74
CA ASP A 227 -0.92 -2.92 -10.04
C ASP A 227 -0.42 -4.05 -10.98
N ASN A 228 -1.34 -4.79 -11.58
CA ASN A 228 -1.02 -5.90 -12.45
C ASN A 228 -1.35 -5.46 -13.87
N PHE A 229 -0.35 -5.56 -14.73
CA PHE A 229 -0.50 -5.18 -16.12
C PHE A 229 -0.03 -6.31 -17.02
N LEU A 230 -0.70 -6.45 -18.16
CA LEU A 230 -0.30 -7.40 -19.18
C LEU A 230 1.00 -6.95 -19.84
N ARG A 231 2.03 -7.79 -19.76
CA ARG A 231 3.33 -7.57 -20.39
C ARG A 231 3.36 -8.06 -21.82
N ASN A 232 2.85 -9.26 -22.05
CA ASN A 232 2.88 -9.93 -23.35
C ASN A 232 1.82 -11.03 -23.44
N THR A 233 1.45 -11.40 -24.67
CA THR A 233 0.64 -12.58 -24.96
C THR A 233 1.41 -13.52 -25.87
N VAL A 234 1.20 -14.83 -25.69
CA VAL A 234 1.72 -15.84 -26.61
C VAL A 234 0.59 -16.82 -26.91
N PRO A 235 0.14 -16.97 -28.16
CA PRO A 235 0.52 -16.19 -29.33
C PRO A 235 0.26 -14.69 -29.17
N ALA A 236 1.02 -13.88 -29.89
CA ALA A 236 0.79 -12.45 -29.99
C ALA A 236 -0.48 -12.16 -30.78
N ALA A 237 -1.04 -10.95 -30.61
CA ALA A 237 -2.22 -10.52 -31.33
C ALA A 237 -1.98 -10.55 -32.86
N GLY A 238 -2.74 -11.39 -33.56
CA GLY A 238 -2.69 -11.55 -35.00
C GLY A 238 -1.70 -12.60 -35.52
N ASP A 239 -1.06 -13.36 -34.63
CA ASP A 239 -0.21 -14.48 -35.04
C ASP A 239 -1.02 -15.51 -35.83
N VAL A 240 -0.38 -16.09 -36.83
CA VAL A 240 -0.94 -17.13 -37.71
C VAL A 240 -0.02 -18.34 -37.67
N GLY A 241 -0.56 -19.53 -37.92
CA GLY A 241 0.25 -20.74 -37.86
C GLY A 241 0.47 -21.25 -36.44
N VAL A 242 -0.37 -20.83 -35.47
CA VAL A 242 -0.22 -21.23 -34.07
C VAL A 242 -0.53 -22.72 -33.95
N PHE A 243 0.41 -23.48 -33.39
CA PHE A 243 0.25 -24.92 -33.30
C PHE A 243 -0.97 -25.32 -32.45
N ASN A 244 -1.71 -26.33 -32.90
CA ASN A 244 -3.07 -26.61 -32.44
C ASN A 244 -3.16 -27.14 -30.99
N LEU A 245 -2.04 -27.36 -30.31
CA LEU A 245 -1.96 -27.65 -28.86
C LEU A 245 -1.05 -26.69 -28.09
N SER A 246 -0.50 -25.66 -28.73
CA SER A 246 0.32 -24.69 -28.01
C SER A 246 -0.52 -24.04 -26.91
N PRO A 247 0.01 -23.97 -25.67
CA PRO A 247 -0.63 -23.23 -24.61
C PRO A 247 -0.78 -21.76 -25.02
N ILE A 248 -1.97 -21.21 -24.80
CA ILE A 248 -2.26 -19.80 -24.96
C ILE A 248 -1.95 -19.12 -23.64
N ARG A 249 -1.07 -18.12 -23.63
CA ARG A 249 -0.49 -17.52 -22.43
C ARG A 249 -0.72 -16.02 -22.39
N ALA A 250 -0.98 -15.55 -21.17
CA ALA A 250 -0.92 -14.14 -20.82
C ALA A 250 0.12 -13.94 -19.72
N GLN A 251 1.15 -13.14 -19.99
CA GLN A 251 2.16 -12.80 -19.01
C GLN A 251 1.79 -11.53 -18.28
N LEU A 252 1.43 -11.65 -17.01
CA LEU A 252 1.14 -10.51 -16.14
C LEU A 252 2.41 -10.00 -15.44
N SER A 253 2.33 -8.83 -14.79
CA SER A 253 3.46 -8.27 -14.06
C SER A 253 3.80 -9.10 -12.81
N ARG A 254 2.80 -9.80 -12.25
CA ARG A 254 2.88 -10.82 -11.19
C ARG A 254 1.74 -11.86 -11.29
N GLU A 255 1.87 -12.97 -10.55
CA GLU A 255 0.82 -13.97 -10.39
C GLU A 255 -0.42 -13.38 -9.71
N GLU A 256 -1.60 -13.68 -10.25
CA GLU A 256 -2.87 -13.22 -9.69
C GLU A 256 -3.90 -14.36 -9.65
N PRO A 257 -4.17 -14.95 -8.47
CA PRO A 257 -5.04 -16.13 -8.35
C PRO A 257 -6.47 -15.94 -8.90
N GLY A 258 -6.94 -14.69 -9.01
CA GLY A 258 -8.25 -14.33 -9.55
C GLY A 258 -8.32 -14.16 -11.06
N ALA A 259 -7.18 -14.10 -11.76
CA ALA A 259 -7.18 -13.89 -13.21
C ALA A 259 -7.71 -15.12 -13.97
N THR A 260 -8.40 -14.87 -15.07
CA THR A 260 -9.01 -15.89 -15.93
C THR A 260 -8.58 -15.69 -17.37
N LEU A 261 -8.29 -16.78 -18.06
CA LEU A 261 -7.98 -16.80 -19.49
C LEU A 261 -8.91 -17.79 -20.19
N VAL A 262 -9.74 -17.29 -21.09
CA VAL A 262 -10.75 -18.09 -21.81
C VAL A 262 -10.47 -17.99 -23.30
N VAL A 263 -10.42 -19.14 -23.98
CA VAL A 263 -10.25 -19.19 -25.44
C VAL A 263 -11.58 -19.60 -26.07
N THR A 264 -12.01 -18.88 -27.11
CA THR A 264 -13.25 -19.14 -27.85
C THR A 264 -12.99 -19.27 -29.35
N ASP A 265 -13.79 -20.11 -30.00
CA ASP A 265 -13.78 -20.28 -31.45
C ASP A 265 -14.54 -19.14 -32.18
N PRO A 266 -14.53 -19.05 -33.53
CA PRO A 266 -15.24 -18.01 -34.27
C PRO A 266 -16.77 -17.99 -34.07
N ARG A 267 -17.35 -19.04 -33.47
CA ARG A 267 -18.77 -19.15 -33.16
C ARG A 267 -19.08 -18.69 -31.73
N GLY A 268 -18.06 -18.30 -30.95
CA GLY A 268 -18.16 -17.93 -29.55
C GLY A 268 -18.27 -19.13 -28.59
N VAL A 269 -17.89 -20.33 -29.04
CA VAL A 269 -17.89 -21.54 -28.21
C VAL A 269 -16.55 -21.62 -27.47
N VAL A 270 -16.60 -21.80 -26.15
CA VAL A 270 -15.41 -21.97 -25.31
C VAL A 270 -14.68 -23.25 -25.70
N VAL A 271 -13.38 -23.12 -25.99
CA VAL A 271 -12.48 -24.24 -26.23
C VAL A 271 -12.27 -24.99 -24.90
N PRO A 272 -12.50 -26.30 -24.86
CA PRO A 272 -12.23 -27.10 -23.66
C PRO A 272 -10.73 -27.13 -23.36
N GLY A 273 -10.33 -26.78 -22.13
CA GLY A 273 -8.93 -26.77 -21.71
C GLY A 273 -8.77 -26.50 -20.21
N THR A 274 -7.52 -26.36 -19.77
CA THR A 274 -7.16 -26.06 -18.38
C THR A 274 -6.26 -24.84 -18.32
N THR A 275 -6.53 -23.94 -17.37
CA THR A 275 -5.66 -22.80 -17.07
C THR A 275 -4.79 -23.10 -15.85
N THR A 276 -3.49 -22.88 -15.97
CA THR A 276 -2.50 -23.07 -14.90
C THR A 276 -1.55 -21.89 -14.85
N TRP A 277 -1.19 -21.47 -13.64
CA TRP A 277 -0.14 -20.49 -13.42
C TRP A 277 1.24 -21.15 -13.52
N LEU A 278 2.13 -20.52 -14.27
CA LEU A 278 3.55 -20.85 -14.40
C LEU A 278 4.33 -19.56 -14.12
N GLY A 279 4.66 -19.33 -12.85
CA GLY A 279 5.21 -18.04 -12.41
C GLY A 279 4.25 -16.88 -12.71
N ARG A 280 4.61 -16.02 -13.66
CA ARG A 280 3.81 -14.85 -14.06
C ARG A 280 2.97 -15.08 -15.32
N ASP A 281 2.97 -16.29 -15.84
CA ASP A 281 2.19 -16.67 -17.01
C ASP A 281 0.93 -17.41 -16.60
N LEU A 282 -0.23 -16.87 -16.97
CA LEU A 282 -1.48 -17.62 -16.96
C LEU A 282 -1.59 -18.38 -18.29
N ALA A 283 -1.36 -19.70 -18.25
CA ALA A 283 -1.34 -20.56 -19.43
C ALA A 283 -2.61 -21.39 -19.56
N PHE A 284 -3.37 -21.19 -20.64
CA PHE A 284 -4.47 -22.05 -21.08
C PHE A 284 -3.95 -23.15 -22.01
N THR A 285 -4.08 -24.40 -21.59
CA THR A 285 -3.75 -25.59 -22.40
C THR A 285 -5.04 -26.21 -22.96
N PRO A 286 -5.24 -26.24 -24.28
CA PRO A 286 -6.37 -26.94 -24.89
C PRO A 286 -6.37 -28.43 -24.52
N SER A 287 -7.53 -28.99 -24.18
CA SER A 287 -7.68 -30.43 -23.88
C SER A 287 -7.84 -31.31 -25.13
N SER A 288 -7.99 -30.68 -26.28
CA SER A 288 -8.00 -31.29 -27.60
C SER A 288 -7.43 -30.30 -28.60
N PHE A 289 -7.05 -30.80 -29.76
CA PHE A 289 -6.60 -29.96 -30.87
C PHE A 289 -7.58 -28.85 -31.20
N LEU A 290 -7.05 -27.65 -31.40
CA LEU A 290 -7.77 -26.54 -32.01
C LEU A 290 -8.13 -26.91 -33.45
N ASP A 291 -9.32 -26.50 -33.91
CA ASP A 291 -9.70 -26.62 -35.33
C ASP A 291 -8.64 -25.90 -36.19
N PRO A 292 -8.17 -26.48 -37.32
CA PRO A 292 -7.14 -25.88 -38.18
C PRO A 292 -7.64 -24.64 -38.94
N LEU A 293 -6.72 -23.78 -39.37
CA LEU A 293 -7.01 -22.53 -40.12
C LEU A 293 -8.18 -21.74 -39.52
N THR A 294 -8.23 -21.68 -38.20
CA THR A 294 -9.35 -21.12 -37.45
C THR A 294 -8.84 -19.99 -36.58
N THR A 295 -9.47 -18.82 -36.71
CA THR A 295 -9.16 -17.67 -35.85
C THR A 295 -9.85 -17.83 -34.50
N PHE A 296 -9.07 -18.02 -33.44
CA PHE A 296 -9.55 -18.05 -32.07
C PHE A 296 -9.42 -16.68 -31.42
N GLN A 297 -10.24 -16.44 -30.41
CA GLN A 297 -10.17 -15.28 -29.55
C GLN A 297 -9.76 -15.74 -28.14
N ALA A 298 -8.80 -15.06 -27.54
CA ALA A 298 -8.40 -15.26 -26.16
C ALA A 298 -8.80 -14.02 -25.35
N ASP A 299 -9.55 -14.25 -24.28
CA ASP A 299 -10.08 -13.25 -23.38
C ASP A 299 -9.43 -13.43 -22.01
N LEU A 300 -8.60 -12.47 -21.64
CA LEU A 300 -7.96 -12.38 -20.33
C LEU A 300 -8.73 -11.37 -19.49
N SER A 301 -9.04 -11.73 -18.24
CA SER A 301 -9.59 -10.83 -17.24
C SER A 301 -8.86 -11.01 -15.92
N TRP A 302 -8.46 -9.92 -15.31
CA TRP A 302 -7.85 -9.83 -13.98
C TRP A 302 -8.49 -8.66 -13.22
N SER A 303 -8.12 -8.45 -11.97
CA SER A 303 -8.77 -7.47 -11.08
C SER A 303 -8.72 -6.06 -11.64
N CYS A 304 -7.61 -5.70 -12.28
CA CYS A 304 -7.37 -4.36 -12.81
C CYS A 304 -7.62 -4.19 -14.31
N GLY A 305 -8.11 -5.21 -15.01
CA GLY A 305 -8.29 -5.07 -16.44
C GLY A 305 -8.77 -6.31 -17.17
N SER A 306 -8.93 -6.13 -18.46
CA SER A 306 -9.20 -7.22 -19.39
C SER A 306 -8.51 -6.92 -20.70
N GLU A 307 -7.97 -7.95 -21.34
CA GLU A 307 -7.41 -7.87 -22.68
C GLU A 307 -8.04 -8.95 -23.54
N THR A 308 -8.31 -8.61 -24.79
CA THR A 308 -8.79 -9.56 -25.78
C THR A 308 -7.88 -9.51 -26.99
N TRP A 309 -7.37 -10.67 -27.40
CA TRP A 309 -6.61 -10.79 -28.65
C TRP A 309 -7.07 -12.00 -29.45
N SER A 310 -6.62 -12.06 -30.70
CA SER A 310 -6.94 -13.14 -31.62
C SER A 310 -5.69 -13.72 -32.25
N PHE A 311 -5.75 -15.00 -32.61
CA PHE A 311 -4.69 -15.72 -33.31
C PHE A 311 -5.30 -16.78 -34.23
N GLU A 312 -4.60 -17.21 -35.27
CA GLU A 312 -5.03 -18.26 -36.20
C GLU A 312 -4.22 -19.54 -35.99
N SER A 313 -4.93 -20.64 -35.77
CA SER A 313 -4.32 -21.97 -35.68
C SER A 313 -3.68 -22.39 -37.00
N ALA A 314 -2.67 -23.25 -36.92
CA ALA A 314 -1.96 -23.77 -38.08
C ALA A 314 -2.88 -24.50 -39.06
N ASP A 315 -2.45 -24.51 -40.32
CA ASP A 315 -2.98 -25.46 -41.29
C ASP A 315 -2.55 -26.87 -40.88
N ILE A 316 -3.47 -27.82 -41.03
CA ILE A 316 -3.14 -29.23 -40.85
C ILE A 316 -3.02 -29.81 -42.24
N ASP A 317 -1.82 -30.28 -42.55
CA ASP A 317 -1.55 -30.97 -43.81
C ASP A 317 -2.46 -32.20 -44.00
N ASP A 318 -2.53 -32.70 -45.22
CA ASP A 318 -3.21 -33.96 -45.51
C ASP A 318 -2.64 -35.11 -44.65
N PRO A 319 -3.47 -36.04 -44.14
CA PRO A 319 -2.99 -37.19 -43.38
C PRO A 319 -1.91 -37.97 -44.13
N VAL A 320 -0.81 -38.24 -43.43
CA VAL A 320 0.33 -38.98 -43.97
C VAL A 320 0.11 -40.49 -43.85
N ASP A 321 0.72 -41.27 -44.73
CA ASP A 321 0.70 -42.74 -44.67
C ASP A 321 1.74 -43.24 -43.64
N PRO A 322 1.31 -43.92 -42.55
CA PRO A 322 2.21 -44.53 -41.58
C PRO A 322 3.34 -45.34 -42.21
N VAL A 323 3.06 -46.06 -43.30
CA VAL A 323 4.06 -46.94 -43.94
C VAL A 323 5.23 -46.14 -44.53
N THR A 324 4.96 -44.92 -44.99
CA THR A 324 6.00 -44.06 -45.58
C THR A 324 6.81 -43.33 -44.50
N LEU A 325 6.21 -43.13 -43.33
CA LEU A 325 6.84 -42.47 -42.20
C LEU A 325 7.85 -43.39 -41.47
N ASP A 326 7.62 -44.71 -41.48
CA ASP A 326 8.46 -45.73 -40.85
C ASP A 326 9.95 -45.61 -41.23
N GLY A 327 10.84 -45.50 -40.23
CA GLY A 327 12.28 -45.33 -40.42
C GLY A 327 12.76 -43.95 -40.86
N SER A 328 11.86 -42.96 -40.98
CA SER A 328 12.24 -41.57 -41.29
C SER A 328 12.98 -40.95 -40.10
N THR A 329 13.99 -40.12 -40.39
CA THR A 329 14.78 -39.41 -39.38
C THR A 329 14.75 -37.91 -39.65
N TYR A 330 14.48 -37.12 -38.62
CA TYR A 330 14.37 -35.68 -38.66
C TYR A 330 15.45 -35.04 -37.77
N SER A 331 15.97 -33.89 -38.19
CA SER A 331 16.95 -33.09 -37.44
C SER A 331 16.23 -31.98 -36.70
N ILE A 332 16.24 -31.96 -35.38
CA ILE A 332 15.59 -30.93 -34.57
C ILE A 332 16.43 -29.65 -34.62
N ASP A 333 15.83 -28.56 -35.09
CA ASP A 333 16.46 -27.24 -35.11
C ASP A 333 15.84 -26.29 -34.08
N LEU A 334 16.35 -26.32 -32.85
CA LEU A 334 15.91 -25.42 -31.77
C LEU A 334 16.27 -23.94 -32.01
N THR A 335 17.14 -23.64 -32.98
CA THR A 335 17.50 -22.25 -33.31
C THR A 335 16.44 -21.58 -34.19
N SER A 336 15.62 -22.38 -34.87
CA SER A 336 14.43 -21.90 -35.60
C SER A 336 13.26 -21.56 -34.69
N GLY A 337 13.29 -22.05 -33.44
CA GLY A 337 12.20 -21.92 -32.47
C GLY A 337 12.10 -20.59 -31.75
N THR A 338 10.89 -20.30 -31.29
CA THR A 338 10.59 -19.21 -30.37
C THR A 338 10.73 -19.72 -28.94
N TRP A 339 11.78 -19.27 -28.25
CA TRP A 339 11.99 -19.55 -26.84
C TRP A 339 11.11 -18.64 -25.99
N ILE A 340 10.11 -19.25 -25.34
CA ILE A 340 9.14 -18.58 -24.47
C ILE A 340 9.69 -18.57 -23.04
N GLU A 341 10.11 -19.76 -22.56
CA GLU A 341 10.74 -19.92 -21.26
C GLU A 341 12.12 -20.59 -21.42
N PRO A 342 13.16 -20.09 -20.74
CA PRO A 342 13.15 -18.83 -19.98
C PRO A 342 13.04 -17.57 -20.86
N PRO A 343 12.45 -16.48 -20.36
CA PRO A 343 12.38 -15.23 -21.13
C PRO A 343 13.78 -14.68 -21.39
N GLY A 344 14.00 -14.18 -22.61
CA GLY A 344 15.25 -13.52 -22.98
C GLY A 344 16.45 -14.44 -23.23
N VAL A 345 16.31 -15.76 -23.07
CA VAL A 345 17.41 -16.70 -23.38
C VAL A 345 17.47 -17.10 -24.85
N GLY A 346 16.38 -16.93 -25.62
CA GLY A 346 16.33 -17.27 -27.05
C GLY A 346 17.54 -16.77 -27.86
N PRO A 347 17.94 -15.49 -27.74
CA PRO A 347 19.14 -14.97 -28.41
C PRO A 347 20.46 -15.64 -28.00
N LEU A 348 20.52 -16.28 -26.83
CA LEU A 348 21.70 -16.99 -26.31
C LEU A 348 21.75 -18.44 -26.80
N ILE A 349 20.63 -19.03 -27.21
CA ILE A 349 20.56 -20.46 -27.54
C ILE A 349 21.56 -20.87 -28.61
N PRO A 350 21.67 -20.17 -29.77
CA PRO A 350 22.70 -20.53 -30.76
C PRO A 350 24.14 -20.48 -30.22
N LEU A 351 24.40 -19.70 -29.17
CA LEU A 351 25.71 -19.62 -28.50
C LEU A 351 25.94 -20.78 -27.53
N LEU A 352 24.88 -21.29 -26.91
CA LEU A 352 24.91 -22.34 -25.89
C LEU A 352 24.92 -23.74 -26.49
N ILE A 353 24.05 -23.99 -27.48
CA ILE A 353 23.93 -25.31 -28.11
C ILE A 353 24.78 -25.45 -29.38
N GLY A 354 25.29 -24.34 -29.95
CA GLY A 354 26.19 -24.38 -31.10
C GLY A 354 25.61 -25.14 -32.29
N ASP A 355 26.42 -26.07 -32.84
CA ASP A 355 26.03 -26.97 -33.94
C ASP A 355 25.43 -28.29 -33.43
N LEU A 356 24.73 -28.27 -32.28
CA LEU A 356 24.06 -29.47 -31.75
C LEU A 356 23.08 -30.00 -32.80
N GLU A 357 23.40 -31.16 -33.37
CA GLU A 357 22.51 -31.91 -34.23
C GLU A 357 21.77 -32.92 -33.35
N TRP A 358 20.48 -32.71 -33.12
CA TRP A 358 19.65 -33.65 -32.37
C TRP A 358 18.69 -34.36 -33.32
N LEU A 359 18.72 -35.69 -33.34
CA LEU A 359 17.95 -36.49 -34.27
C LEU A 359 16.74 -37.14 -33.60
N MET A 360 15.60 -37.11 -34.29
CA MET A 360 14.41 -37.87 -33.94
C MET A 360 14.01 -38.78 -35.10
N GLY A 361 13.94 -40.08 -34.83
CA GLY A 361 13.67 -41.11 -35.82
C GLY A 361 12.45 -41.94 -35.47
N VAL A 362 11.68 -42.33 -36.48
CA VAL A 362 10.49 -43.16 -36.32
C VAL A 362 10.93 -44.62 -36.22
N GLU A 363 10.73 -45.26 -35.06
CA GLU A 363 11.02 -46.68 -34.87
C GLU A 363 9.88 -47.55 -35.36
N THR A 364 8.66 -47.24 -34.89
CA THR A 364 7.44 -47.89 -35.33
C THR A 364 6.29 -46.91 -35.38
N VAL A 365 5.39 -47.08 -36.34
CA VAL A 365 4.18 -46.26 -36.45
C VAL A 365 2.98 -47.10 -36.86
N ASN A 366 1.83 -46.76 -36.29
CA ASN A 366 0.54 -47.29 -36.71
C ASN A 366 -0.50 -46.15 -36.82
N ALA A 367 -1.77 -46.49 -36.99
CA ALA A 367 -2.82 -45.50 -37.18
C ALA A 367 -3.11 -44.61 -35.94
N GLN A 368 -2.56 -44.93 -34.77
CA GLN A 368 -2.87 -44.28 -33.50
C GLN A 368 -1.63 -43.88 -32.69
N THR A 369 -0.47 -44.50 -32.93
CA THR A 369 0.75 -44.18 -32.17
C THR A 369 1.99 -44.14 -33.06
N ILE A 370 2.95 -43.29 -32.67
CA ILE A 370 4.32 -43.28 -33.20
C ILE A 370 5.28 -43.53 -32.03
N ASP A 371 6.17 -44.50 -32.17
CA ASP A 371 7.30 -44.74 -31.28
C ASP A 371 8.54 -44.06 -31.88
N TRP A 372 9.13 -43.15 -31.12
CA TRP A 372 10.26 -42.34 -31.56
C TRP A 372 11.55 -42.75 -30.85
N LEU A 373 12.66 -42.69 -31.58
CA LEU A 373 14.02 -42.75 -31.05
C LEU A 373 14.63 -41.36 -31.11
N GLN A 374 15.51 -41.07 -30.16
CA GLN A 374 16.31 -39.85 -30.11
C GLN A 374 17.78 -40.17 -29.88
N ALA A 375 18.67 -39.45 -30.56
CA ALA A 375 20.11 -39.53 -30.39
C ALA A 375 20.78 -38.25 -30.93
N PRO A 376 22.00 -37.92 -30.47
CA PRO A 376 22.78 -36.87 -31.11
C PRO A 376 23.26 -37.30 -32.51
N GLY A 377 23.45 -36.30 -33.36
CA GLY A 377 24.03 -36.43 -34.69
C GLY A 377 25.55 -36.34 -34.68
N ASP A 378 26.17 -36.78 -35.76
CA ASP A 378 27.62 -36.77 -35.98
C ASP A 378 28.15 -35.43 -36.52
N GLY A 379 27.27 -34.44 -36.72
CA GLY A 379 27.58 -33.13 -37.31
C GLY A 379 27.77 -33.17 -38.82
N LEU A 380 27.49 -34.31 -39.47
CA LEU A 380 27.61 -34.54 -40.91
C LEU A 380 26.29 -34.97 -41.54
N GLY A 381 25.16 -34.82 -40.83
CA GLY A 381 23.85 -35.24 -41.31
C GLY A 381 23.55 -36.71 -41.05
N GLY A 382 24.17 -37.32 -40.04
CA GLY A 382 23.96 -38.71 -39.64
C GLY A 382 23.91 -38.87 -38.12
N GLN A 383 23.52 -40.05 -37.64
CA GLN A 383 23.52 -40.37 -36.20
C GLN A 383 24.95 -40.59 -35.69
N ASP A 384 25.29 -40.05 -34.51
CA ASP A 384 26.49 -40.45 -33.80
C ASP A 384 26.32 -41.87 -33.23
N LEU A 385 26.96 -42.85 -33.86
CA LEU A 385 26.92 -44.26 -33.43
C LEU A 385 27.70 -44.54 -32.14
N CYS A 386 28.42 -43.54 -31.62
CA CYS A 386 29.14 -43.58 -30.36
C CYS A 386 28.39 -42.90 -29.21
N ALA A 387 27.16 -42.45 -29.46
CA ALA A 387 26.24 -41.98 -28.45
C ALA A 387 25.06 -42.94 -28.25
N GLU A 388 24.44 -42.88 -27.07
CA GLU A 388 23.29 -43.73 -26.74
C GLU A 388 22.04 -43.30 -27.50
N THR A 389 21.26 -44.28 -27.95
CA THR A 389 19.94 -44.03 -28.55
C THR A 389 18.87 -44.32 -27.51
N ASN A 390 18.02 -43.34 -27.27
CA ASN A 390 16.96 -43.43 -26.27
C ASN A 390 15.59 -43.44 -26.95
N ALA A 391 14.69 -44.28 -26.45
CA ALA A 391 13.29 -44.23 -26.86
C ALA A 391 12.57 -43.09 -26.13
N LEU A 392 11.77 -42.32 -26.87
CA LEU A 392 10.83 -41.37 -26.28
C LEU A 392 9.56 -42.10 -25.84
N PRO A 393 8.77 -41.54 -24.93
CA PRO A 393 7.43 -42.04 -24.66
C PRO A 393 6.59 -42.09 -25.95
N ALA A 394 5.72 -43.09 -26.07
CA ALA A 394 4.90 -43.27 -27.26
C ALA A 394 4.05 -42.02 -27.54
N ALA A 395 4.12 -41.52 -28.77
CA ALA A 395 3.34 -40.37 -29.21
C ALA A 395 1.92 -40.79 -29.58
N ASP A 396 0.92 -40.02 -29.17
CA ASP A 396 -0.43 -40.06 -29.74
C ASP A 396 -0.35 -39.56 -31.19
N PHE A 397 -0.88 -40.36 -32.11
CA PHE A 397 -0.98 -40.08 -33.55
C PHE A 397 -2.40 -40.33 -34.07
N SER A 398 -3.40 -40.28 -33.19
CA SER A 398 -4.82 -40.49 -33.53
C SER A 398 -5.39 -39.38 -34.43
N ASN A 399 -4.74 -38.21 -34.47
CA ASN A 399 -5.13 -37.04 -35.26
C ASN A 399 -4.13 -36.75 -36.42
N ASN A 400 -3.57 -37.80 -37.02
CA ASN A 400 -2.70 -37.75 -38.21
C ASN A 400 -3.09 -36.62 -39.20
N PRO A 401 -2.15 -35.74 -39.58
CA PRO A 401 -0.69 -35.84 -39.43
C PRO A 401 -0.08 -35.27 -38.15
N LEU A 402 -0.93 -35.00 -37.16
CA LEU A 402 -0.53 -34.40 -35.91
C LEU A 402 -0.09 -35.46 -34.89
N PHE A 403 0.99 -35.20 -34.17
CA PHE A 403 1.48 -36.06 -33.11
C PHE A 403 1.77 -35.30 -31.81
N SER A 404 1.67 -36.00 -30.68
CA SER A 404 2.03 -35.45 -29.37
C SER A 404 2.55 -36.53 -28.42
N ILE A 405 3.57 -36.19 -27.65
CA ILE A 405 4.22 -36.98 -26.60
C ILE A 405 3.94 -36.28 -25.27
N GLY A 406 3.56 -37.06 -24.26
CA GLY A 406 3.37 -36.59 -22.90
C GLY A 406 1.90 -36.33 -22.51
N PRO A 407 1.66 -35.87 -21.26
CA PRO A 407 2.66 -35.48 -20.27
C PRO A 407 3.49 -36.69 -19.77
N ALA A 408 4.81 -36.61 -19.88
CA ALA A 408 5.75 -37.65 -19.46
C ALA A 408 7.17 -37.08 -19.33
N ASP A 409 8.00 -37.70 -18.49
CA ASP A 409 9.41 -37.29 -18.41
C ASP A 409 10.14 -37.70 -19.69
N ILE A 410 10.83 -36.75 -20.31
CA ILE A 410 11.60 -36.96 -21.54
C ILE A 410 13.09 -36.91 -21.21
N ASN A 411 13.79 -38.00 -21.50
CA ASN A 411 15.24 -38.05 -21.39
C ASN A 411 15.87 -37.59 -22.69
N LEU A 412 16.66 -36.52 -22.61
CA LEU A 412 17.41 -35.90 -23.70
C LEU A 412 18.90 -36.10 -23.44
N ASP A 413 19.68 -36.39 -24.48
CA ASP A 413 21.14 -36.29 -24.38
C ASP A 413 21.53 -34.97 -25.05
N VAL A 414 21.99 -34.02 -24.25
CA VAL A 414 22.36 -32.70 -24.76
C VAL A 414 23.81 -32.42 -24.38
N LEU A 415 24.67 -32.35 -25.38
CA LEU A 415 26.13 -32.17 -25.22
C LEU A 415 26.78 -33.24 -24.30
N GLY A 416 26.26 -34.48 -24.27
CA GLY A 416 26.77 -35.56 -23.42
C GLY A 416 26.28 -35.50 -21.98
N VAL A 417 25.32 -34.60 -21.68
CA VAL A 417 24.64 -34.52 -20.39
C VAL A 417 23.25 -35.14 -20.53
N LEU A 418 23.02 -36.23 -19.81
CA LEU A 418 21.69 -36.81 -19.69
C LEU A 418 20.78 -35.83 -18.95
N THR A 419 19.84 -35.28 -19.69
CA THR A 419 18.95 -34.21 -19.29
C THR A 419 17.54 -34.75 -19.21
N VAL A 420 16.90 -34.61 -18.05
CA VAL A 420 15.50 -35.01 -17.86
C VAL A 420 14.65 -33.76 -17.92
N LEU A 421 13.71 -33.73 -18.87
CA LEU A 421 12.66 -32.74 -18.91
C LEU A 421 11.43 -33.34 -18.21
N GLU A 422 11.18 -32.89 -16.99
CA GLU A 422 10.11 -33.39 -16.13
C GLU A 422 8.73 -32.89 -16.61
N GLY A 423 7.73 -33.76 -16.56
CA GLY A 423 6.36 -33.41 -16.93
C GLY A 423 6.22 -32.91 -18.38
N ALA A 424 7.13 -33.33 -19.25
CA ALA A 424 7.28 -32.75 -20.56
C ALA A 424 6.12 -33.04 -21.51
N PHE A 425 5.88 -32.09 -22.39
CA PHE A 425 5.02 -32.21 -23.56
C PHE A 425 5.84 -31.88 -24.80
N MET A 426 5.67 -32.67 -25.86
CA MET A 426 6.27 -32.40 -27.16
C MET A 426 5.25 -32.73 -28.24
N GLY A 427 5.09 -31.90 -29.26
CA GLY A 427 4.20 -32.21 -30.37
C GLY A 427 4.47 -31.37 -31.59
N GLY A 428 3.94 -31.79 -32.74
CA GLY A 428 4.09 -31.09 -34.01
C GLY A 428 3.26 -31.72 -35.11
N THR A 429 3.31 -31.12 -36.29
CA THR A 429 2.63 -31.62 -37.49
C THR A 429 3.65 -32.26 -38.42
N ILE A 430 3.37 -33.45 -38.91
CA ILE A 430 4.18 -34.07 -39.97
C ILE A 430 3.77 -33.45 -41.30
N ARG A 431 4.72 -32.88 -42.03
CA ARG A 431 4.42 -32.27 -43.33
C ARG A 431 3.89 -33.33 -44.30
N GLY A 432 2.90 -32.98 -45.13
CA GLY A 432 2.22 -33.94 -46.02
C GLY A 432 3.13 -34.61 -47.05
N ASP A 433 4.30 -34.02 -47.35
CA ASP A 433 5.35 -34.59 -48.21
C ASP A 433 6.45 -35.35 -47.44
N TYR A 434 6.28 -35.54 -46.12
CA TYR A 434 7.20 -36.16 -45.17
C TYR A 434 8.53 -35.41 -44.97
N GLY A 435 8.69 -34.24 -45.60
CA GLY A 435 9.98 -33.55 -45.69
C GLY A 435 10.38 -32.75 -44.46
N ALA A 436 9.47 -32.55 -43.50
CA ALA A 436 9.74 -31.91 -42.22
C ALA A 436 8.69 -32.28 -41.18
N LEU A 437 9.02 -32.10 -39.91
CA LEU A 437 8.07 -31.84 -38.85
C LEU A 437 8.00 -30.32 -38.69
N GLU A 438 6.80 -29.75 -38.66
CA GLU A 438 6.58 -28.31 -38.61
C GLU A 438 5.78 -27.93 -37.36
N GLY A 439 6.01 -26.73 -36.86
CA GLY A 439 5.31 -26.21 -35.69
C GLY A 439 5.56 -27.05 -34.44
N LEU A 440 6.78 -27.58 -34.28
CA LEU A 440 7.13 -28.34 -33.10
C LEU A 440 7.11 -27.44 -31.88
N SER A 441 6.56 -27.99 -30.80
CA SER A 441 6.50 -27.39 -29.48
C SER A 441 7.07 -28.36 -28.47
N VAL A 442 7.91 -27.87 -27.56
CA VAL A 442 8.44 -28.63 -26.43
C VAL A 442 8.30 -27.78 -25.17
N SER A 443 7.73 -28.37 -24.13
CA SER A 443 7.65 -27.77 -22.82
C SER A 443 7.97 -28.76 -21.70
N GLY A 444 8.50 -28.28 -20.59
CA GLY A 444 8.64 -29.03 -19.34
C GLY A 444 9.62 -28.35 -18.40
N THR A 445 9.96 -29.00 -17.29
CA THR A 445 10.86 -28.43 -16.29
C THR A 445 12.21 -29.15 -16.30
N LEU A 446 13.30 -28.38 -16.30
CA LEU A 446 14.67 -28.85 -16.36
C LEU A 446 15.39 -28.61 -15.04
N ASP A 447 15.99 -29.65 -14.44
CA ASP A 447 16.99 -29.49 -13.38
C ASP A 447 18.33 -29.06 -13.99
N THR A 448 18.86 -27.94 -13.54
CA THR A 448 20.10 -27.35 -14.07
C THR A 448 21.38 -27.96 -13.48
N ARG A 449 21.31 -28.73 -12.40
CA ARG A 449 22.50 -29.28 -11.71
C ARG A 449 23.37 -30.19 -12.60
N PRO A 450 22.80 -31.09 -13.43
CA PRO A 450 23.60 -31.91 -14.36
C PRO A 450 24.45 -31.08 -15.33
N TRP A 451 24.08 -29.82 -15.55
CA TRP A 451 24.73 -28.91 -16.49
C TRP A 451 25.85 -28.06 -15.89
N VAL A 452 26.03 -28.10 -14.57
CA VAL A 452 27.03 -27.25 -13.88
C VAL A 452 28.42 -27.44 -14.45
N ASP A 453 28.90 -28.68 -14.60
CA ASP A 453 30.25 -28.90 -15.10
C ASP A 453 30.41 -28.57 -16.60
N ALA A 454 29.32 -28.64 -17.37
CA ALA A 454 29.31 -28.28 -18.79
C ALA A 454 29.34 -26.76 -19.01
N ILE A 455 28.64 -26.00 -18.16
CA ILE A 455 28.45 -24.55 -18.31
C ILE A 455 29.43 -23.75 -17.44
N VAL A 456 29.62 -24.17 -16.19
CA VAL A 456 30.48 -23.53 -15.19
C VAL A 456 31.41 -24.59 -14.56
N PRO A 457 32.48 -25.01 -15.25
CA PRO A 457 33.35 -26.09 -14.79
C PRO A 457 33.87 -25.86 -13.36
N GLY A 458 33.60 -26.81 -12.46
CA GLY A 458 33.99 -26.72 -11.04
C GLY A 458 33.13 -25.78 -10.19
N GLY A 459 31.98 -25.35 -10.71
CA GLY A 459 30.95 -24.62 -9.96
C GLY A 459 30.24 -25.49 -8.92
N SER A 460 29.48 -24.85 -8.04
CA SER A 460 28.48 -25.51 -7.18
C SER A 460 27.16 -25.73 -7.93
N ASP A 461 26.26 -26.53 -7.35
CA ASP A 461 24.91 -26.84 -7.87
C ASP A 461 24.11 -25.59 -8.33
N ASP A 462 24.26 -24.45 -7.66
CA ASP A 462 23.56 -23.19 -7.96
C ASP A 462 24.22 -22.34 -9.08
N SER A 463 25.39 -22.76 -9.59
CA SER A 463 26.20 -21.89 -10.47
C SER A 463 25.50 -21.55 -11.79
N VAL A 464 24.69 -22.48 -12.30
CA VAL A 464 23.90 -22.25 -13.52
C VAL A 464 22.82 -21.21 -13.24
N CYS A 465 22.04 -21.36 -12.16
CA CYS A 465 21.03 -20.39 -11.76
C CYS A 465 21.59 -19.00 -11.49
N VAL A 466 22.75 -18.90 -10.82
CA VAL A 466 23.45 -17.62 -10.61
C VAL A 466 23.87 -16.96 -11.93
N LEU A 467 24.30 -17.75 -12.91
CA LEU A 467 24.62 -17.24 -14.24
C LEU A 467 23.37 -16.72 -14.97
N PHE A 468 22.28 -17.50 -14.98
CA PHE A 468 21.01 -17.08 -15.59
C PHE A 468 20.41 -15.85 -14.91
N ALA A 469 20.61 -15.67 -13.61
CA ALA A 469 20.18 -14.48 -12.87
C ALA A 469 20.83 -13.19 -13.40
N THR A 470 22.04 -13.26 -13.97
CA THR A 470 22.67 -12.09 -14.61
C THR A 470 21.95 -11.64 -15.89
N PHE A 471 21.13 -12.50 -16.48
CA PHE A 471 20.27 -12.23 -17.63
C PHE A 471 18.80 -11.99 -17.22
N GLY A 472 18.51 -11.87 -15.92
CA GLY A 472 17.16 -11.64 -15.40
C GLY A 472 16.30 -12.89 -15.32
N VAL A 473 16.89 -14.08 -15.45
CA VAL A 473 16.20 -15.38 -15.35
C VAL A 473 16.52 -16.00 -14.00
N SER A 474 15.49 -16.34 -13.22
CA SER A 474 15.66 -17.01 -11.93
C SER A 474 15.22 -18.46 -12.02
N CYS A 475 15.93 -19.36 -11.36
CA CYS A 475 15.47 -20.73 -11.19
C CYS A 475 14.33 -20.79 -10.17
N ASP A 476 13.48 -21.80 -10.34
CA ASP A 476 12.34 -22.13 -9.51
C ASP A 476 12.63 -23.33 -8.59
N PRO A 477 11.84 -23.50 -7.51
CA PRO A 477 11.85 -24.70 -6.71
C PRO A 477 11.50 -25.94 -7.54
N CYS A 478 12.36 -26.95 -7.49
CA CYS A 478 12.10 -28.23 -8.13
C CYS A 478 10.92 -28.97 -7.47
N ALA A 479 10.13 -29.68 -8.28
CA ALA A 479 8.93 -30.40 -7.83
C ALA A 479 9.24 -31.52 -6.82
N ASP A 480 10.46 -32.08 -6.87
CA ASP A 480 10.96 -33.09 -5.94
C ASP A 480 11.36 -32.52 -4.56
N GLY A 481 11.33 -31.19 -4.39
CA GLY A 481 11.73 -30.49 -3.17
C GLY A 481 13.23 -30.43 -2.94
N SER A 482 14.05 -30.71 -3.96
CA SER A 482 15.51 -30.75 -3.84
C SER A 482 16.19 -29.38 -3.78
N GLY A 483 15.45 -28.29 -4.01
CA GLY A 483 15.91 -26.91 -3.91
C GLY A 483 15.49 -26.07 -5.11
N THR A 484 16.06 -24.87 -5.22
CA THR A 484 15.75 -23.90 -6.29
C THR A 484 16.78 -24.02 -7.41
N TYR A 485 16.61 -25.05 -8.24
CA TYR A 485 17.54 -25.37 -9.33
C TYR A 485 16.83 -25.63 -10.67
N CYS A 486 15.50 -25.55 -10.66
CA CYS A 486 14.69 -25.95 -11.80
C CYS A 486 14.37 -24.75 -12.68
N LEU A 487 14.22 -25.02 -13.96
CA LEU A 487 13.97 -24.01 -14.97
C LEU A 487 12.88 -24.53 -15.89
N ASP A 488 11.81 -23.76 -16.04
CA ASP A 488 10.83 -24.07 -17.07
C ASP A 488 11.44 -23.80 -18.44
N VAL A 489 11.24 -24.75 -19.34
CA VAL A 489 11.67 -24.69 -20.72
C VAL A 489 10.42 -24.76 -21.57
N VAL A 490 10.23 -23.75 -22.41
CA VAL A 490 9.15 -23.74 -23.40
C VAL A 490 9.72 -23.18 -24.70
N VAL A 491 9.75 -24.02 -25.72
CA VAL A 491 10.18 -23.67 -27.07
C VAL A 491 9.06 -24.02 -28.03
N ASP A 492 8.63 -23.05 -28.82
CA ASP A 492 7.50 -23.22 -29.73
C ASP A 492 7.86 -22.87 -31.17
N SER A 493 7.08 -23.40 -32.11
CA SER A 493 7.19 -23.11 -33.56
C SER A 493 8.59 -23.35 -34.14
N PHE A 494 9.28 -24.41 -33.72
CA PHE A 494 10.51 -24.84 -34.39
C PHE A 494 10.23 -25.95 -35.39
N ASP A 495 11.13 -26.12 -36.35
CA ASP A 495 10.99 -27.13 -37.39
C ASP A 495 12.04 -28.24 -37.24
N ALA A 496 11.75 -29.39 -37.84
CA ALA A 496 12.69 -30.48 -37.97
C ALA A 496 12.71 -31.04 -39.39
N PRO A 497 13.66 -30.63 -40.26
CA PRO A 497 13.75 -31.17 -41.61
C PRO A 497 14.09 -32.67 -41.63
N LEU A 498 13.53 -33.39 -42.61
CA LEU A 498 13.87 -34.78 -42.90
C LEU A 498 15.33 -34.89 -43.35
N ILE A 499 16.05 -35.88 -42.82
CA ILE A 499 17.38 -36.28 -43.28
C ILE A 499 17.24 -37.41 -44.31
N PRO A 500 17.46 -37.15 -45.61
CA PRO A 500 17.18 -38.14 -46.64
C PRO A 500 18.09 -39.36 -46.54
N GLY A 501 17.49 -40.55 -46.44
CA GLY A 501 18.22 -41.82 -46.47
C GLY A 501 18.91 -42.21 -45.17
N VAL A 502 18.64 -41.49 -44.07
CA VAL A 502 19.09 -41.86 -42.73
C VAL A 502 17.94 -42.52 -41.97
N SER A 503 18.24 -43.70 -41.42
CA SER A 503 17.38 -44.42 -40.48
C SER A 503 18.21 -44.63 -39.23
N MET A 504 17.66 -44.24 -38.08
CA MET A 504 18.34 -44.41 -36.81
C MET A 504 18.60 -45.89 -36.50
N VAL A 505 19.75 -46.16 -35.91
CA VAL A 505 20.17 -47.48 -35.42
C VAL A 505 20.22 -47.40 -33.90
N PRO A 506 19.43 -48.20 -33.17
CA PRO A 506 19.51 -48.24 -31.71
C PRO A 506 20.92 -48.61 -31.24
N ARG A 507 21.47 -47.83 -30.32
CA ARG A 507 22.78 -48.05 -29.68
C ARG A 507 22.62 -48.00 -28.17
N SER A 508 22.89 -49.12 -27.50
CA SER A 508 22.98 -49.17 -26.04
C SER A 508 24.40 -48.85 -25.55
N SER A 509 24.51 -48.36 -24.31
CA SER A 509 25.78 -48.19 -23.60
C SER A 509 26.73 -49.40 -23.72
N ALA A 510 26.20 -50.63 -23.69
CA ALA A 510 26.99 -51.86 -23.79
C ALA A 510 27.55 -52.11 -25.21
N GLU A 511 26.80 -51.74 -26.24
CA GLU A 511 27.23 -51.86 -27.64
C GLU A 511 28.28 -50.82 -27.98
N ILE A 512 28.12 -49.59 -27.51
CA ILE A 512 29.08 -48.50 -27.67
C ILE A 512 30.41 -48.88 -27.02
N ALA A 513 30.39 -49.35 -25.77
CA ALA A 513 31.60 -49.78 -25.06
C ALA A 513 32.33 -50.98 -25.72
N ALA A 514 31.60 -51.78 -26.50
CA ALA A 514 32.16 -52.91 -27.25
C ALA A 514 32.65 -52.52 -28.66
N ASP A 515 32.31 -51.32 -29.14
CA ASP A 515 32.67 -50.84 -30.47
C ASP A 515 34.05 -50.18 -30.46
N PRO A 516 35.07 -50.78 -31.11
CA PRO A 516 36.42 -50.23 -31.09
C PRO A 516 36.58 -48.91 -31.87
N THR A 517 35.56 -48.50 -32.64
CA THR A 517 35.54 -47.21 -33.34
C THR A 517 35.12 -46.07 -32.43
N CYS A 518 34.38 -46.37 -31.36
CA CYS A 518 34.04 -45.45 -30.30
C CYS A 518 35.20 -45.42 -29.30
N SER A 519 36.19 -44.56 -29.54
CA SER A 519 37.22 -44.32 -28.52
C SER A 519 36.61 -43.61 -27.31
N PRO A 520 37.04 -43.94 -26.08
CA PRO A 520 36.79 -43.09 -24.93
C PRO A 520 37.51 -41.75 -25.02
#